data_AF-A0A4R6BIL4-F1
#
_entry.id   AF-A0A4R6BIL4-F1
#
_cell.length_a   1.000
_cell.length_b   1.000
_cell.length_c   1.000
_cell.angle_alpha   90.00
_cell.angle_beta   90.00
_cell.angle_gamma   90.00
#
_symmetry.space_group_name_H-M   'P 1'
#
loop_
_entity.id
_entity.type
_entity.pdbx_description
1 polymer ?
#
loop_
_entity_poly.entity_id
_entity_poly.type
_entity_poly.pdbx_seq_one_letter_code
_entity_poly.pdbx_strand_id
1 'polypeptide(L)' 'MPKQQLPVKRWSMLDTINTCLLIVVCLFVIDFQKNATLSWVIIIAFAIWIMTVIVRNLYLSKNRK' A
#
# COMPACT_ATOMS: atom_id res chain seq x y z
N MET A 1 -1.72 -0.52 36.86
CA MET A 1 -0.92 0.32 35.94
C MET A 1 -1.68 0.44 34.62
N PRO A 2 -2.07 1.65 34.17
CA PRO A 2 -2.67 1.79 32.85
C PRO A 2 -1.65 1.34 31.79
N LYS A 3 -2.02 0.36 30.96
CA LYS A 3 -1.20 -0.11 29.83
C LYS A 3 -1.00 1.07 28.89
N GLN A 4 0.20 1.65 28.91
CA GLN A 4 0.59 2.73 28.01
C GLN A 4 0.58 2.17 26.59
N GLN A 5 -0.46 2.48 25.82
CA GLN A 5 -0.60 2.03 24.44
C GLN A 5 0.48 2.73 23.62
N LEU A 6 1.57 2.03 23.33
CA LEU A 6 2.62 2.52 22.46
C LEU A 6 1.99 3.02 21.15
N PRO A 7 2.42 4.18 20.62
CA PRO A 7 1.87 4.70 19.38
C PRO A 7 2.05 3.67 18.26
N VAL A 8 0.93 3.13 17.77
CA VAL A 8 0.95 2.12 16.72
C VAL A 8 1.64 2.71 15.49
N LYS A 9 2.73 2.09 15.03
CA LYS A 9 3.50 2.53 13.86
C LYS A 9 2.58 2.51 12.63
N ARG A 10 2.30 3.70 12.09
CA ARG A 10 1.37 3.91 10.96
C ARG A 10 1.92 3.41 9.63
N TRP A 11 3.24 3.44 9.46
CA TRP A 11 3.95 3.09 8.22
C TRP A 11 4.91 1.92 8.47
N SER A 12 4.70 0.81 7.78
CA SER A 12 5.58 -0.36 7.85
C SER A 12 6.74 -0.26 6.86
N MET A 13 7.84 -0.96 7.13
CA MET A 13 8.92 -1.13 6.13
C MET A 13 8.39 -1.80 4.86
N LEU A 14 7.39 -2.69 5.01
CA LEU A 14 6.69 -3.31 3.88
C LEU A 14 5.98 -2.29 2.99
N ASP A 15 5.43 -1.22 3.57
CA ASP A 15 4.76 -0.16 2.81
C ASP A 15 5.78 0.63 1.97
N THR A 16 6.99 0.84 2.49
CA THR A 16 8.11 1.40 1.71
C THR A 16 8.50 0.49 0.56
N ILE A 17 8.64 -0.82 0.80
CA ILE A 17 8.97 -1.81 -0.24
C ILE A 17 7.91 -1.83 -1.33
N ASN A 18 6.63 -1.88 -0.96
CA ASN A 18 5.52 -1.86 -1.92
C ASN A 18 5.46 -0.55 -2.71
N THR A 19 5.80 0.58 -2.09
CA THR A 19 5.90 1.88 -2.80
C THR A 19 7.03 1.86 -3.82
N CYS A 20 8.21 1.36 -3.45
CA CYS A 20 9.33 1.22 -4.39
C CYS A 20 8.97 0.28 -5.54
N LEU A 21 8.32 -0.84 -5.24
CA LEU A 21 7.87 -1.81 -6.23
C LEU A 21 6.86 -1.17 -7.19
N LEU A 22 5.90 -0.39 -6.69
CA LEU A 22 4.94 0.35 -7.50
C LEU A 22 5.65 1.28 -8.50
N ILE A 23 6.66 2.03 -8.04
CA ILE A 23 7.43 2.95 -8.90
C ILE A 23 8.14 2.17 -10.02
N VAL A 24 8.83 1.08 -9.68
CA VAL A 24 9.52 0.24 -10.67
C VAL A 24 8.55 -0.34 -11.68
N VAL A 25 7.40 -0.82 -11.22
CA VAL A 25 6.36 -1.39 -12.08
C VAL A 25 5.80 -0.35 -13.04
N CYS A 26 5.47 0.85 -12.56
CA CYS A 26 4.98 1.94 -13.39
C CYS A 26 5.99 2.38 -14.45
N LEU A 27 7.29 2.33 -14.14
CA LEU A 27 8.36 2.76 -15.05
C LEU A 27 8.77 1.68 -16.06
N PHE A 28 8.74 0.40 -15.69
CA PHE A 28 9.38 -0.68 -16.47
C PHE A 28 8.48 -1.85 -16.88
N VAL A 29 7.36 -2.07 -16.18
CA VAL A 29 6.55 -3.30 -16.34
C VAL A 29 5.22 -3.04 -17.06
N ILE A 30 4.68 -1.83 -16.95
CA ILE A 30 3.43 -1.47 -17.63
C ILE A 30 3.69 -1.31 -19.13
N ASP A 31 3.56 -2.41 -19.86
CA ASP A 31 3.53 -2.48 -21.31
C ASP A 31 2.15 -2.98 -21.75
N PHE A 32 1.24 -2.01 -21.96
CA PHE A 32 -0.13 -2.28 -22.41
C PHE A 32 -0.21 -2.80 -23.84
N GLN A 33 0.84 -2.62 -24.64
CA GLN A 33 0.85 -3.04 -26.06
C GLN A 33 1.18 -4.53 -26.19
N LYS A 34 2.14 -5.02 -25.40
CA LYS A 34 2.54 -6.43 -25.45
C LYS A 34 1.79 -7.33 -24.48
N ASN A 35 1.45 -6.85 -23.28
CA ASN A 35 0.85 -7.68 -22.22
C ASN A 35 -0.20 -6.90 -21.43
N ALA A 36 -1.29 -6.52 -22.10
CA ALA A 36 -2.39 -5.77 -21.51
C ALA A 36 -2.99 -6.44 -20.27
N THR A 37 -3.25 -7.76 -20.32
CA THR A 37 -3.84 -8.51 -19.21
C THR A 37 -2.99 -8.43 -17.94
N LEU A 38 -1.67 -8.61 -18.08
CA LEU A 38 -0.74 -8.57 -16.97
C LEU A 38 -0.61 -7.16 -16.38
N SER A 39 -0.61 -6.14 -17.25
CA SER A 39 -0.60 -4.73 -16.83
C SER A 39 -1.84 -4.37 -16.01
N TRP A 40 -3.03 -4.81 -16.43
CA TRP A 40 -4.28 -4.58 -15.70
C TRP A 40 -4.31 -5.29 -14.33
N VAL A 41 -3.86 -6.55 -14.26
CA VAL A 41 -3.79 -7.31 -13.00
C VAL A 41 -2.88 -6.62 -11.99
N ILE A 42 -1.72 -6.14 -12.46
CA ILE A 42 -0.77 -5.41 -11.64
C ILE A 42 -1.38 -4.12 -11.08
N ILE A 43 -2.06 -3.34 -11.93
CA ILE A 43 -2.71 -2.09 -11.51
C ILE A 43 -3.76 -2.36 -10.44
N ILE A 44 -4.58 -3.40 -10.62
CA ILE A 44 -5.59 -3.78 -9.64
C ILE A 44 -4.94 -4.19 -8.31
N ALA A 45 -3.87 -4.98 -8.35
CA ALA A 45 -3.15 -5.41 -7.14
C ALA A 45 -2.60 -4.21 -6.34
N PHE A 46 -1.99 -3.23 -7.01
CA PHE A 46 -1.51 -2.02 -6.35
C PHE A 46 -2.64 -1.11 -5.88
N ALA A 47 -3.74 -1.01 -6.62
CA ALA A 47 -4.92 -0.26 -6.19
C ALA A 47 -5.52 -0.84 -4.90
N ILE A 48 -5.62 -2.18 -4.81
CA ILE A 48 -6.05 -2.87 -3.59
C ILE A 48 -5.09 -2.56 -2.43
N TRP A 49 -3.77 -2.64 -2.66
CA TRP A 49 -2.80 -2.31 -1.62
C TRP A 49 -2.93 -0.85 -1.13
N ILE A 50 -3.03 0.13 -2.02
CA ILE A 50 -3.24 1.55 -1.65
C ILE A 50 -4.51 1.69 -0.79
N MET A 51 -5.60 1.05 -1.18
CA MET A 51 -6.84 1.04 -0.41
C MET A 51 -6.63 0.46 1.00
N THR A 52 -5.89 -0.64 1.14
CA THR A 52 -5.60 -1.21 2.47
C THR A 52 -4.78 -0.26 3.36
N VAL A 53 -3.83 0.47 2.78
CA VAL A 53 -3.03 1.48 3.50
C VAL A 53 -3.92 2.63 3.98
N ILE A 54 -4.81 3.13 3.12
CA ILE A 54 -5.75 4.21 3.47
C ILE A 54 -6.69 3.77 4.60
N VAL A 55 -7.31 2.60 4.47
CA VAL A 55 -8.23 2.07 5.50
C VAL A 55 -7.51 1.88 6.83
N ARG A 56 -6.30 1.32 6.82
CA ARG A 56 -5.48 1.17 8.03
C ARG A 56 -5.14 2.51 8.66
N ASN A 57 -4.81 3.52 7.85
CA ASN A 57 -4.53 4.87 8.33
C ASN A 57 -5.77 5.52 8.98
N LEU A 58 -6.95 5.37 8.37
CA LEU A 58 -8.22 5.85 8.92
C LEU A 58 -8.58 5.14 10.23
N TYR A 59 -8.41 3.82 10.29
CA TYR A 59 -8.67 3.02 11.50
C TYR A 59 -7.78 3.45 12.67
N LEU A 60 -6.48 3.63 12.44
CA LEU A 60 -5.55 4.13 13.45
C LEU A 60 -5.85 5.57 13.86
N SER A 61 -6.36 6.41 12.95
CA SER A 61 -6.81 7.77 13.28
C SER A 61 -8.04 7.75 14.20
N LYS A 62 -9.01 6.88 13.92
CA LYS A 62 -10.23 6.72 14.72
C LYS A 62 -9.94 6.18 16.12
N ASN A 63 -9.01 5.24 16.26
CA ASN A 63 -8.66 4.62 17.54
C ASN A 63 -7.67 5.43 18.40
N ARG A 64 -7.18 6.56 17.89
CA ARG A 64 -6.34 7.50 18.64
C ARG A 64 -7.12 8.70 19.20
N LYS A 65 -8.43 8.80 18.90
CA LYS A 65 -9.38 9.67 19.61
C LYS A 65 -10.04 8.87 20.71
#